data_AF-A0A2M9QC01-F1
#
_entry.id   AF-A0A2M9QC01-F1
#
_cell.length_a   1.000
_cell.length_b   1.000
_cell.length_c   1.000
_cell.angle_alpha   90.00
_cell.angle_beta   90.00
_cell.angle_gamma   90.00
#
_symmetry.space_group_name_H-M   'P 1'
#
loop_
_entity.id
_entity.type
_entity.pdbx_description
1 polymer ?
#
loop_
_entity_poly.entity_id
_entity_poly.type
_entity_poly.pdbx_seq_one_letter_code
_entity_poly.pdbx_strand_id
1 'polypeptide(L)'
;MTSLLRQRRKLERSYNFKLLANIIDWTVALYVVVPAIIIGFFLYKDFILNISSSWVIHIPLVFIIVLLFLITRIETIRTYLQRADRLFLIQNRKQMVRLKRAGLYWSLSKHLILLSSALALLAPIFIIVHHVKIFELLILLLLLFTNNFTNVLLQLKLHKWQQQVSNILMCILGTVCFLYVPVIITALIYLILLVYCTSYYNRHFVYSTKYFDQQVELDQAAFYKWQSLLFQIAPELRSQLVPKLKKPRLLWKNSKRMFRRSDYFIEEIVCKTMLRQKQYLFGYLRFLSMGIGLTIIVPSWAKIIILVILYFTLRSMMQSVIQQIFEHKIWSIFQVTNEQMNAANSRLLKGFVNLPVLCVFVILVIFTLIN
;
A
#
# COMPACT_ATOMS: atom_id res chain seq x y z
N MET A 1 -27.99 -11.88 -20.94
CA MET A 1 -27.19 -10.64 -20.80
C MET A 1 -26.76 -10.28 -19.38
N THR A 2 -27.54 -10.61 -18.34
CA THR A 2 -26.95 -11.05 -17.05
C THR A 2 -25.83 -12.07 -17.29
N SER A 3 -25.94 -12.86 -18.36
CA SER A 3 -24.88 -13.69 -18.95
C SER A 3 -23.52 -13.00 -19.11
N LEU A 4 -23.40 -11.77 -19.60
CA LEU A 4 -22.07 -11.17 -19.87
C LEU A 4 -21.35 -10.80 -18.58
N LEU A 5 -22.04 -10.13 -17.63
CA LEU A 5 -21.49 -9.85 -16.31
C LEU A 5 -21.22 -11.15 -15.53
N ARG A 6 -22.16 -12.12 -15.57
CA ARG A 6 -21.99 -13.44 -14.93
C ARG A 6 -20.81 -14.20 -15.53
N GLN A 7 -20.64 -14.18 -16.85
CA GLN A 7 -19.54 -14.83 -17.55
C GLN A 7 -18.21 -14.20 -17.17
N ARG A 8 -18.08 -12.86 -17.23
CA ARG A 8 -16.85 -12.16 -16.81
C ARG A 8 -16.49 -12.42 -15.36
N ARG A 9 -17.49 -12.44 -14.48
CA ARG A 9 -17.30 -12.82 -13.08
C ARG A 9 -16.88 -14.26 -12.89
N LYS A 10 -17.48 -15.20 -13.63
CA LYS A 10 -17.12 -16.62 -13.57
C LYS A 10 -15.68 -16.81 -14.04
N LEU A 11 -15.27 -16.13 -15.10
CA LEU A 11 -13.90 -16.12 -15.60
C LEU A 11 -12.92 -15.54 -14.56
N GLU A 12 -13.21 -14.37 -14.00
CA GLU A 12 -12.37 -13.76 -12.95
C GLU A 12 -12.27 -14.65 -11.70
N ARG A 13 -13.39 -15.23 -11.24
CA ARG A 13 -13.38 -16.15 -10.10
C ARG A 13 -12.57 -17.41 -10.40
N SER A 14 -12.73 -17.98 -11.60
CA SER A 14 -11.97 -19.16 -12.01
C SER A 14 -10.48 -18.85 -12.10
N TYR A 15 -10.10 -17.70 -12.66
CA TYR A 15 -8.71 -17.26 -12.73
C TYR A 15 -8.10 -17.08 -11.34
N ASN A 16 -8.78 -16.34 -10.46
CA ASN A 16 -8.30 -16.10 -9.10
C ASN A 16 -8.24 -17.41 -8.28
N PHE A 17 -9.18 -18.32 -8.48
CA PHE A 17 -9.16 -19.62 -7.81
C PHE A 17 -8.01 -20.50 -8.30
N LYS A 18 -7.78 -20.56 -9.62
CA LYS A 18 -6.62 -21.27 -10.20
C LYS A 18 -5.30 -20.69 -9.68
N LEU A 19 -5.19 -19.37 -9.61
CA LEU A 19 -4.01 -18.70 -9.08
C LEU A 19 -3.78 -19.04 -7.60
N LEU A 20 -4.85 -19.08 -6.79
CA LEU A 20 -4.75 -19.51 -5.39
C LEU A 20 -4.36 -20.98 -5.24
N ALA A 21 -4.98 -21.87 -6.04
CA ALA A 21 -4.66 -23.30 -6.03
C ALA A 21 -3.22 -23.59 -6.47
N ASN A 22 -2.64 -22.75 -7.33
CA ASN A 22 -1.23 -22.86 -7.72
C ASN A 22 -0.26 -22.42 -6.61
N ILE A 23 -0.68 -21.55 -5.70
CA ILE A 23 0.17 -21.03 -4.62
C ILE A 23 0.01 -21.87 -3.35
N ILE A 24 -1.22 -22.26 -3.03
CA ILE A 24 -1.55 -23.04 -1.84
C ILE A 24 -1.75 -24.49 -2.29
N ASP A 25 -0.72 -25.29 -2.06
CA ASP A 25 -0.84 -26.75 -2.19
C ASP A 25 -1.94 -27.25 -1.23
N TRP A 26 -2.72 -28.24 -1.67
CA TRP A 26 -3.79 -28.84 -0.87
C TRP A 26 -3.27 -29.35 0.47
N THR A 27 -2.03 -29.84 0.51
CA THR A 27 -1.33 -30.25 1.74
C THR A 27 -1.20 -29.07 2.70
N VAL A 28 -0.73 -27.91 2.23
CA VAL A 28 -0.60 -26.69 3.04
C VAL A 28 -1.98 -26.19 3.49
N ALA A 29 -3.00 -26.25 2.63
CA ALA A 29 -4.36 -25.89 3.01
C ALA A 29 -4.88 -26.75 4.17
N LEU A 30 -4.68 -28.07 4.10
CA LEU A 30 -5.14 -28.99 5.15
C LEU A 30 -4.40 -28.76 6.47
N TYR A 31 -3.07 -28.68 6.45
CA TYR A 31 -2.27 -28.60 7.68
C TYR A 31 -2.16 -27.20 8.28
N VAL A 32 -2.42 -26.14 7.51
CA VAL A 32 -2.32 -24.75 8.00
C VAL A 32 -3.68 -24.10 8.15
N VAL A 33 -4.54 -24.16 7.13
CA VAL A 33 -5.81 -23.42 7.14
C VAL A 33 -6.81 -24.04 8.11
N VAL A 34 -6.94 -25.37 8.12
CA VAL A 34 -7.90 -26.04 9.02
C VAL A 34 -7.53 -25.84 10.49
N PRO A 35 -6.28 -26.08 10.94
CA PRO A 35 -5.90 -25.77 12.32
C PRO A 35 -6.02 -24.28 12.66
N ALA A 36 -5.66 -23.37 11.75
CA ALA A 36 -5.79 -21.93 12.00
C ALA A 36 -7.25 -21.50 12.21
N ILE A 37 -8.22 -22.07 11.47
CA ILE A 37 -9.65 -21.80 11.66
C ILE A 37 -10.12 -22.34 13.02
N ILE A 38 -9.73 -23.56 13.38
CA ILE A 38 -10.10 -24.17 14.66
C ILE A 38 -9.55 -23.35 15.83
N ILE A 39 -8.25 -23.04 15.79
CA ILE A 39 -7.58 -22.22 16.81
C ILE A 39 -8.23 -20.82 16.86
N GLY A 40 -8.46 -20.19 15.72
CA GLY A 40 -9.08 -18.87 15.63
C GLY A 40 -10.49 -18.84 16.22
N PHE A 41 -11.30 -19.89 15.99
CA PHE A 41 -12.62 -20.02 16.59
C PHE A 41 -12.56 -20.12 18.12
N PHE A 42 -11.68 -20.97 18.66
CA PHE A 42 -11.52 -21.11 20.10
C PHE A 42 -10.99 -19.82 20.75
N LEU A 43 -10.01 -19.16 20.13
CA LEU A 43 -9.49 -17.87 20.61
C LEU A 43 -10.57 -16.78 20.58
N TYR A 44 -11.39 -16.73 19.54
CA TYR A 44 -12.48 -15.75 19.45
C TYR A 44 -13.59 -16.02 20.47
N LYS A 45 -13.94 -17.29 20.69
CA LYS A 45 -14.89 -17.69 21.73
C LYS A 45 -14.37 -17.30 23.12
N ASP A 46 -13.12 -17.63 23.42
CA ASP A 46 -12.48 -17.29 24.70
C ASP A 46 -12.42 -15.77 24.89
N PHE A 47 -12.06 -15.03 23.84
CA PHE A 47 -12.08 -13.57 23.84
C PHE A 47 -13.46 -12.99 24.16
N ILE A 48 -14.55 -13.53 23.61
CA ILE A 48 -15.91 -13.06 23.93
C ILE A 48 -16.24 -13.34 25.41
N LEU A 49 -15.91 -14.52 25.91
CA LEU A 49 -16.22 -14.91 27.29
C LEU A 49 -15.46 -14.07 28.31
N ASN A 50 -14.21 -13.74 28.02
CA ASN A 50 -13.32 -12.97 28.89
C ASN A 50 -13.25 -11.48 28.51
N ILE A 51 -14.19 -10.97 27.70
CA ILE A 51 -14.09 -9.62 27.15
C ILE A 51 -14.11 -8.53 28.24
N SER A 52 -14.83 -8.79 29.33
CA SER A 52 -15.01 -7.91 30.49
C SER A 52 -13.81 -7.84 31.44
N SER A 53 -12.79 -8.68 31.25
CA SER A 53 -11.49 -8.59 31.93
C SER A 53 -10.32 -8.33 30.96
N SER A 54 -10.63 -8.09 29.68
CA SER A 54 -9.62 -7.91 28.63
C SER A 54 -9.09 -6.48 28.53
N TRP A 55 -7.91 -6.34 27.89
CA TRP A 55 -7.29 -5.06 27.57
C TRP A 55 -8.16 -4.12 26.71
N VAL A 56 -9.18 -4.65 26.03
CA VAL A 56 -10.05 -3.89 25.12
C VAL A 56 -10.90 -2.86 25.87
N ILE A 57 -11.13 -3.05 27.16
CA ILE A 57 -11.90 -2.12 28.02
C ILE A 57 -11.23 -0.76 28.11
N HIS A 58 -9.89 -0.73 28.05
CA HIS A 58 -9.13 0.51 28.12
C HIS A 58 -9.08 1.26 26.79
N ILE A 59 -9.64 0.70 25.71
CA ILE A 59 -9.61 1.32 24.39
C ILE A 59 -10.80 2.28 24.26
N PRO A 60 -10.57 3.56 23.98
CA PRO A 60 -11.66 4.49 23.75
C PRO A 60 -12.48 4.10 22.50
N LEU A 61 -13.81 4.20 22.59
CA LEU A 61 -14.74 3.93 21.48
C LEU A 61 -14.36 4.69 20.20
N VAL A 62 -13.89 5.94 20.34
CA VAL A 62 -13.40 6.80 19.25
C VAL A 62 -12.34 6.08 18.43
N PHE A 63 -11.38 5.43 19.10
CA PHE A 63 -10.26 4.77 18.43
C PHE A 63 -10.73 3.59 17.59
N ILE A 64 -11.67 2.79 18.10
CA ILE A 64 -12.25 1.64 17.39
C ILE A 64 -13.00 2.11 16.14
N ILE A 65 -13.79 3.19 16.26
CA ILE A 65 -14.52 3.76 15.12
C ILE A 65 -13.55 4.28 14.05
N VAL A 66 -12.53 5.04 14.44
CA VAL A 66 -11.50 5.54 13.51
C VAL A 66 -10.81 4.37 12.80
N LEU A 67 -10.43 3.33 13.54
CA LEU A 67 -9.81 2.13 13.00
C LEU A 67 -10.73 1.45 11.97
N LEU A 68 -12.03 1.34 12.24
CA LEU A 68 -13.01 0.81 11.30
C LEU A 68 -13.05 1.62 9.99
N PHE A 69 -13.03 2.95 10.04
CA PHE A 69 -12.97 3.78 8.82
C PHE A 69 -11.67 3.60 8.02
N LEU A 70 -10.56 3.29 8.68
CA LEU A 70 -9.29 3.04 8.01
C LEU A 70 -9.30 1.68 7.30
N ILE A 71 -9.82 0.64 7.94
CA ILE A 71 -9.77 -0.74 7.46
C ILE A 71 -10.87 -1.02 6.43
N THR A 72 -12.08 -0.50 6.62
CA THR A 72 -13.27 -0.95 5.88
C THR A 72 -13.48 -0.31 4.51
N ARG A 73 -12.42 0.19 3.87
CA ARG A 73 -12.53 1.00 2.66
C ARG A 73 -12.99 0.20 1.44
N ILE A 74 -13.97 0.73 0.70
CA ILE A 74 -14.23 0.28 -0.67
C ILE A 74 -13.07 0.75 -1.55
N GLU A 75 -12.50 -0.17 -2.31
CA GLU A 75 -11.42 0.18 -3.22
C GLU A 75 -11.93 0.85 -4.50
N THR A 76 -12.79 0.18 -5.26
CA THR A 76 -13.39 0.70 -6.49
C THR A 76 -14.73 0.00 -6.76
N ILE A 77 -15.60 0.65 -7.54
CA ILE A 77 -16.80 -0.01 -8.07
C ILE A 77 -16.43 -0.78 -9.33
N ARG A 78 -16.67 -2.09 -9.33
CA ARG A 78 -16.36 -2.96 -10.46
C ARG A 78 -17.40 -2.80 -11.56
N THR A 79 -17.01 -2.23 -12.70
CA THR A 79 -17.90 -2.08 -13.87
C THR A 79 -17.78 -3.23 -14.86
N TYR A 80 -16.71 -4.04 -14.75
CA TYR A 80 -16.38 -5.16 -15.63
C TYR A 80 -16.23 -4.76 -17.10
N LEU A 81 -15.88 -3.49 -17.36
CA LEU A 81 -15.62 -2.99 -18.70
C LEU A 81 -14.21 -3.39 -19.13
N GLN A 82 -14.06 -3.75 -20.40
CA GLN A 82 -12.75 -4.05 -21.00
C GLN A 82 -12.44 -3.04 -22.10
N ARG A 83 -11.15 -2.73 -22.33
CA ARG A 83 -10.72 -1.79 -23.38
C ARG A 83 -11.22 -2.23 -24.77
N ALA A 84 -11.21 -3.54 -25.03
CA ALA A 84 -11.68 -4.11 -26.30
C ALA A 84 -13.17 -3.86 -26.57
N ASP A 85 -13.99 -3.64 -25.54
CA ASP A 85 -15.44 -3.44 -25.71
C ASP A 85 -15.81 -2.02 -26.13
N ARG A 86 -14.83 -1.10 -26.19
CA ARG A 86 -15.09 0.33 -26.34
C ARG A 86 -15.94 0.63 -27.58
N LEU A 87 -15.57 0.07 -28.73
CA LEU A 87 -16.28 0.31 -30.00
C LEU A 87 -17.71 -0.21 -29.96
N PHE A 88 -17.91 -1.42 -29.42
CA PHE A 88 -19.23 -2.07 -29.37
C PHE A 88 -20.17 -1.45 -28.33
N LEU A 89 -19.67 -1.15 -27.13
CA LEU A 89 -20.49 -0.64 -26.02
C LEU A 89 -20.84 0.85 -26.15
N ILE A 90 -20.00 1.64 -26.84
CA ILE A 90 -20.33 3.04 -27.14
C ILE A 90 -21.50 3.10 -28.12
N GLN A 91 -21.53 2.23 -29.14
CA GLN A 91 -22.66 2.12 -30.07
C GLN A 91 -23.93 1.61 -29.35
N ASN A 92 -23.78 0.64 -28.45
CA ASN A 92 -24.89 0.05 -27.70
C ASN A 92 -25.04 0.65 -26.28
N ARG A 93 -25.34 1.95 -26.18
CA ARG A 93 -25.44 2.69 -24.89
C ARG A 93 -26.37 2.02 -23.87
N LYS A 94 -27.51 1.46 -24.31
CA LYS A 94 -28.47 0.75 -23.42
C LYS A 94 -27.79 -0.44 -22.72
N GLN A 95 -26.94 -1.18 -23.42
CA GLN A 95 -26.23 -2.34 -22.87
C GLN A 95 -25.13 -1.90 -21.90
N MET A 96 -24.36 -0.87 -22.25
CA MET A 96 -23.33 -0.30 -21.37
C MET A 96 -23.92 0.19 -20.03
N VAL A 97 -25.04 0.92 -20.08
CA VAL A 97 -25.75 1.41 -18.87
C VAL A 97 -26.17 0.25 -17.96
N ARG A 98 -26.75 -0.81 -18.53
CA ARG A 98 -27.16 -2.00 -17.76
C ARG A 98 -25.96 -2.69 -17.12
N LEU A 99 -24.85 -2.83 -17.85
CA LEU A 99 -23.62 -3.44 -17.33
C LEU A 99 -23.03 -2.64 -16.16
N LYS A 100 -22.87 -1.32 -16.34
CA LYS A 100 -22.37 -0.41 -15.29
C LYS A 100 -23.26 -0.42 -14.04
N ARG A 101 -24.59 -0.39 -14.22
CA ARG A 101 -25.55 -0.44 -13.11
C ARG A 101 -25.51 -1.78 -12.37
N ALA A 102 -25.45 -2.89 -13.10
CA ALA A 102 -25.31 -4.22 -12.48
C ALA A 102 -23.98 -4.37 -11.73
N GLY A 103 -22.89 -3.83 -12.28
CA GLY A 103 -21.58 -3.77 -11.61
C GLY A 103 -21.59 -2.92 -10.32
N LEU A 104 -22.28 -1.77 -10.35
CA LEU A 104 -22.51 -0.94 -9.16
C LEU A 104 -23.25 -1.71 -8.07
N TYR A 105 -24.43 -2.25 -8.37
CA TYR A 105 -25.22 -2.97 -7.36
C TYR A 105 -24.45 -4.15 -6.79
N TRP A 106 -23.79 -4.92 -7.66
CA TRP A 106 -22.97 -6.04 -7.21
C TRP A 106 -21.85 -5.61 -6.27
N SER A 107 -21.11 -4.55 -6.61
CA SER A 107 -19.99 -4.07 -5.80
C SER A 107 -20.46 -3.53 -4.46
N LEU A 108 -21.55 -2.76 -4.45
CA LEU A 108 -22.15 -2.22 -3.24
C LEU A 108 -22.73 -3.32 -2.34
N SER A 109 -23.46 -4.28 -2.90
CA SER A 109 -23.98 -5.43 -2.13
C SER A 109 -22.86 -6.26 -1.54
N LYS A 110 -21.80 -6.56 -2.31
CA LYS A 110 -20.62 -7.27 -1.80
C LYS A 110 -19.98 -6.50 -0.63
N HIS A 111 -19.85 -5.19 -0.76
CA HIS A 111 -19.28 -4.36 0.30
C HIS A 111 -20.14 -4.31 1.55
N LEU A 112 -21.46 -4.17 1.38
CA LEU A 112 -22.41 -4.18 2.49
C LEU A 112 -22.35 -5.49 3.26
N ILE A 113 -22.27 -6.63 2.57
CA ILE A 113 -22.12 -7.95 3.22
C ILE A 113 -20.80 -8.02 3.98
N LEU A 114 -19.69 -7.57 3.38
CA LEU A 114 -18.38 -7.61 4.03
C LEU A 114 -18.34 -6.69 5.27
N LEU A 115 -18.85 -5.46 5.16
CA LEU A 115 -18.99 -4.54 6.28
C LEU A 115 -19.86 -5.13 7.40
N SER A 116 -21.02 -5.67 7.04
CA SER A 116 -21.95 -6.27 7.99
C SER A 116 -21.29 -7.44 8.72
N SER A 117 -20.57 -8.32 8.01
CA SER A 117 -19.83 -9.42 8.64
C SER A 117 -18.70 -8.96 9.56
N ALA A 118 -17.96 -7.92 9.17
CA ALA A 118 -16.88 -7.36 10.00
C ALA A 118 -17.44 -6.69 11.26
N LEU A 119 -18.55 -5.96 11.14
CA LEU A 119 -19.21 -5.31 12.25
C LEU A 119 -19.90 -6.33 13.17
N ALA A 120 -20.45 -7.42 12.62
CA ALA A 120 -21.00 -8.53 13.40
C ALA A 120 -19.92 -9.25 14.23
N LEU A 121 -18.72 -9.47 13.67
CA LEU A 121 -17.58 -10.00 14.42
C LEU A 121 -17.08 -9.07 15.53
N LEU A 122 -17.28 -7.75 15.39
CA LEU A 122 -16.87 -6.78 16.40
C LEU A 122 -18.01 -6.36 17.33
N ALA A 123 -19.24 -6.79 17.06
CA ALA A 123 -20.43 -6.42 17.80
C ALA A 123 -20.33 -6.68 19.32
N PRO A 124 -19.72 -7.79 19.81
CA PRO A 124 -19.55 -8.01 21.25
C PRO A 124 -18.77 -6.87 21.93
N ILE A 125 -17.75 -6.30 21.28
CA ILE A 125 -16.98 -5.18 21.83
C ILE A 125 -17.89 -3.95 22.00
N PHE A 126 -18.66 -3.61 20.98
CA PHE A 126 -19.54 -2.44 21.03
C PHE A 126 -20.66 -2.58 22.06
N ILE A 127 -21.31 -3.75 22.12
CA ILE A 127 -22.48 -3.97 22.99
C ILE A 127 -22.07 -4.21 24.44
N ILE A 128 -21.04 -5.02 24.68
CA ILE A 128 -20.66 -5.46 26.03
C ILE A 128 -19.74 -4.44 26.70
N VAL A 129 -18.73 -3.92 25.99
CA VAL A 129 -17.72 -3.02 26.57
C VAL A 129 -18.17 -1.55 26.52
N HIS A 130 -18.76 -1.13 25.40
CA HIS A 130 -19.15 0.27 25.19
C HIS A 130 -20.65 0.54 25.31
N HIS A 131 -21.45 -0.48 25.66
CA HIS A 131 -22.90 -0.37 25.86
C HIS A 131 -23.68 0.27 24.69
N VAL A 132 -23.14 0.13 23.47
CA VAL A 132 -23.76 0.64 22.24
C VAL A 132 -24.98 -0.21 21.88
N LYS A 133 -26.09 0.45 21.57
CA LYS A 133 -27.34 -0.24 21.22
C LYS A 133 -27.25 -0.84 19.80
N ILE A 134 -28.02 -1.89 19.54
CA ILE A 134 -28.11 -2.53 18.21
C ILE A 134 -28.51 -1.50 17.13
N PHE A 135 -29.40 -0.57 17.46
CA PHE A 135 -29.80 0.49 16.54
C PHE A 135 -28.65 1.45 16.17
N GLU A 136 -27.80 1.80 17.15
CA GLU A 136 -26.60 2.61 16.93
C GLU A 136 -25.59 1.85 16.05
N LEU A 137 -25.45 0.54 16.22
CA LEU A 137 -24.63 -0.31 15.35
C LEU A 137 -25.11 -0.31 13.89
N LEU A 138 -26.43 -0.35 13.65
CA LEU A 138 -26.98 -0.25 12.30
C LEU A 138 -26.68 1.12 11.67
N ILE A 139 -26.67 2.18 12.48
CA ILE A 139 -26.34 3.52 12.03
C ILE A 139 -24.84 3.64 11.75
N LEU A 140 -23.99 3.04 12.58
CA LEU A 140 -22.57 2.93 12.31
C LEU A 140 -22.31 2.18 10.98
N LEU A 141 -23.06 1.10 10.71
CA LEU A 141 -22.99 0.39 9.43
C LEU A 141 -23.38 1.29 8.26
N LEU A 142 -24.51 2.01 8.36
CA LEU A 142 -24.96 2.96 7.34
C LEU A 142 -23.91 4.05 7.08
N LEU A 143 -23.30 4.54 8.16
CA LEU A 143 -22.32 5.60 8.13
C LEU A 143 -21.03 5.14 7.45
N LEU A 144 -20.48 3.99 7.87
CA LEU A 144 -19.32 3.36 7.23
C LEU A 144 -19.59 3.09 5.75
N PHE A 145 -20.76 2.53 5.42
CA PHE A 145 -21.12 2.21 4.04
C PHE A 145 -21.18 3.47 3.16
N THR A 146 -21.88 4.50 3.62
CA THR A 146 -22.04 5.76 2.88
C THR A 146 -20.71 6.49 2.72
N ASN A 147 -19.89 6.57 3.78
CA ASN A 147 -18.56 7.20 3.68
C ASN A 147 -17.64 6.45 2.72
N ASN A 148 -17.69 5.12 2.71
CA ASN A 148 -16.91 4.36 1.74
C ASN A 148 -17.39 4.61 0.30
N PHE A 149 -18.70 4.75 0.09
CA PHE A 149 -19.24 5.04 -1.23
C PHE A 149 -18.90 6.47 -1.71
N THR A 150 -18.95 7.47 -0.83
CA THR A 150 -18.50 8.84 -1.14
C THR A 150 -17.03 8.86 -1.52
N ASN A 151 -16.18 8.10 -0.83
CA ASN A 151 -14.75 8.04 -1.12
C ASN A 151 -14.46 7.45 -2.52
N VAL A 152 -15.25 6.48 -2.98
CA VAL A 152 -15.15 5.95 -4.36
C VAL A 152 -15.55 7.02 -5.38
N LEU A 153 -16.62 7.77 -5.10
CA LEU A 153 -17.04 8.87 -5.97
C LEU A 153 -15.95 9.94 -6.11
N LEU A 154 -15.30 10.27 -4.99
CA LEU A 154 -14.22 11.25 -4.94
C LEU A 154 -12.97 10.75 -5.67
N GLN A 155 -12.67 9.45 -5.62
CA GLN A 155 -11.56 8.85 -6.37
C GLN A 155 -11.67 9.04 -7.89
N LEU A 156 -12.89 9.14 -8.41
CA LEU A 156 -13.12 9.34 -9.84
C LEU A 156 -12.84 10.78 -10.28
N LYS A 157 -12.79 11.75 -9.36
CA LYS A 157 -12.59 13.17 -9.67
C LYS A 157 -11.29 13.77 -9.15
N LEU A 158 -10.88 13.39 -7.95
CA LEU A 158 -9.81 14.06 -7.22
C LEU A 158 -8.45 13.41 -7.46
N HIS A 159 -7.39 14.22 -7.32
CA HIS A 159 -6.03 13.70 -7.25
C HIS A 159 -5.81 12.96 -5.91
N LYS A 160 -4.84 12.04 -5.90
CA LYS A 160 -4.59 11.13 -4.76
C LYS A 160 -4.40 11.84 -3.41
N TRP A 161 -3.76 13.00 -3.37
CA TRP A 161 -3.56 13.74 -2.12
C TRP A 161 -4.86 14.39 -1.63
N GLN A 162 -5.64 14.99 -2.52
CA GLN A 162 -6.97 15.53 -2.19
C GLN A 162 -7.91 14.41 -1.70
N GLN A 163 -7.81 13.22 -2.28
CA GLN A 163 -8.54 12.04 -1.81
C GLN A 163 -8.13 11.67 -0.38
N GLN A 164 -6.84 11.68 -0.05
CA GLN A 164 -6.38 11.40 1.32
C GLN A 164 -6.92 12.43 2.33
N VAL A 165 -6.86 13.72 1.99
CA VAL A 165 -7.41 14.79 2.84
C VAL A 165 -8.91 14.61 3.04
N SER A 166 -9.66 14.38 1.94
CA SER A 166 -11.10 14.16 2.03
C SER A 166 -11.46 12.91 2.85
N ASN A 167 -10.70 11.83 2.74
CA ASN A 167 -10.92 10.63 3.53
C ASN A 167 -10.72 10.88 5.03
N ILE A 168 -9.69 11.66 5.39
CA ILE A 168 -9.43 12.05 6.78
C ILE A 168 -10.58 12.93 7.29
N LEU A 169 -10.99 13.93 6.50
CA LEU A 169 -12.10 14.81 6.85
C LEU A 169 -13.40 14.04 7.09
N MET A 170 -13.75 13.13 6.17
CA MET A 170 -14.97 12.32 6.32
C MET A 170 -14.90 11.31 7.47
N CYS A 171 -13.71 10.82 7.81
CA CYS A 171 -13.50 10.00 9.00
C CYS A 171 -13.79 10.82 10.27
N ILE A 172 -13.22 12.03 10.37
CA ILE A 172 -13.43 12.92 11.52
C ILE A 172 -14.91 13.28 11.62
N LEU A 173 -15.52 13.78 10.53
CA LEU A 173 -16.94 14.12 10.50
C LEU A 173 -17.83 12.93 10.87
N GLY A 174 -17.52 11.74 10.34
CA GLY A 174 -18.27 10.54 10.67
C GLY A 174 -18.18 10.14 12.15
N THR A 175 -16.98 10.23 12.73
CA THR A 175 -16.78 9.97 14.17
C THR A 175 -17.50 10.99 15.04
N VAL A 176 -17.44 12.27 14.69
CA VAL A 176 -18.10 13.36 15.43
C VAL A 176 -19.61 13.22 15.35
N CYS A 177 -20.16 12.96 14.15
CA CYS A 177 -21.58 12.70 13.97
C CYS A 177 -22.05 11.54 14.84
N PHE A 178 -21.35 10.41 14.82
CA PHE A 178 -21.76 9.23 15.58
C PHE A 178 -21.79 9.47 17.10
N LEU A 179 -20.84 10.23 17.64
CA LEU A 179 -20.68 10.40 19.09
C LEU A 179 -21.50 11.55 19.68
N TYR A 180 -21.65 12.65 18.95
CA TYR A 180 -22.20 13.90 19.49
C TYR A 180 -23.56 14.29 18.92
N VAL A 181 -23.95 13.75 17.77
CA VAL A 181 -25.23 14.12 17.12
C VAL A 181 -26.28 13.06 17.44
N PRO A 182 -27.55 13.45 17.69
CA PRO A 182 -28.62 12.50 17.93
C PRO A 182 -28.73 11.46 16.82
N VAL A 183 -28.90 10.21 17.25
CA VAL A 183 -28.89 9.01 16.42
C VAL A 183 -29.86 9.11 15.23
N ILE A 184 -31.06 9.66 15.41
CA ILE A 184 -32.04 9.85 14.32
C ILE A 184 -31.56 10.88 13.28
N ILE A 185 -30.98 12.00 13.75
CA ILE A 185 -30.48 13.07 12.87
C ILE A 185 -29.30 12.54 12.05
N THR A 186 -28.38 11.79 12.66
CA THR A 186 -27.26 11.17 11.93
C THR A 186 -27.77 10.23 10.84
N ALA A 187 -28.74 9.36 11.15
CA ALA A 187 -29.31 8.45 10.17
C ALA A 187 -29.92 9.19 8.98
N LEU A 188 -30.70 10.26 9.23
CA LEU A 188 -31.30 11.08 8.17
C LEU A 188 -30.23 11.74 7.27
N ILE A 189 -29.21 12.36 7.86
CA ILE A 189 -28.11 13.00 7.11
C ILE A 189 -27.43 11.99 6.19
N TYR A 190 -27.09 10.80 6.71
CA TYR A 190 -26.40 9.78 5.94
C TYR A 190 -27.30 9.08 4.91
N LEU A 191 -28.61 8.95 5.16
CA LEU A 191 -29.56 8.48 4.15
C LEU A 191 -29.67 9.47 2.99
N ILE A 192 -29.80 10.77 3.28
CA ILE A 192 -29.85 11.83 2.26
C ILE A 192 -28.55 11.81 1.45
N LEU A 193 -27.40 11.72 2.12
CA LEU A 193 -26.09 11.62 1.47
C LEU A 193 -25.99 10.37 0.58
N LEU A 194 -26.47 9.22 1.03
CA LEU A 194 -26.47 7.98 0.25
C LEU A 194 -27.33 8.09 -1.01
N VAL A 195 -28.53 8.66 -0.90
CA VAL A 195 -29.43 8.90 -2.03
C VAL A 195 -28.78 9.87 -3.02
N TYR A 196 -28.20 10.96 -2.51
CA TYR A 196 -27.45 11.92 -3.32
C TYR A 196 -26.30 11.24 -4.08
N CYS A 197 -25.45 10.48 -3.39
CA CYS A 197 -24.33 9.76 -3.99
C CYS A 197 -24.79 8.76 -5.06
N THR A 198 -25.89 8.04 -4.82
CA THR A 198 -26.42 7.05 -5.75
C THR A 198 -26.98 7.72 -7.01
N SER A 199 -27.75 8.80 -6.83
CA SER A 199 -28.29 9.61 -7.93
C SER A 199 -27.16 10.25 -8.75
N TYR A 200 -26.18 10.84 -8.06
CA TYR A 200 -24.99 11.44 -8.65
C TYR A 200 -24.19 10.43 -9.48
N TYR A 201 -23.92 9.24 -8.91
CA TYR A 201 -23.18 8.19 -9.60
C TYR A 201 -23.91 7.72 -10.86
N ASN A 202 -25.22 7.47 -10.74
CA ASN A 202 -26.03 7.05 -11.88
C ASN A 202 -25.99 8.09 -13.01
N ARG A 203 -26.24 9.37 -12.70
CA ARG A 203 -26.27 10.45 -13.69
C ARG A 203 -24.92 10.66 -14.38
N HIS A 204 -23.82 10.72 -13.61
CA HIS A 204 -22.52 11.13 -14.15
C HIS A 204 -21.61 9.98 -14.61
N PHE A 205 -21.78 8.77 -14.09
CA PHE A 205 -20.86 7.65 -14.37
C PHE A 205 -21.53 6.48 -15.08
N VAL A 206 -22.81 6.18 -14.77
CA VAL A 206 -23.54 5.09 -15.43
C VAL A 206 -24.03 5.52 -16.82
N TYR A 207 -24.69 6.66 -16.94
CA TYR A 207 -25.22 7.16 -18.22
C TYR A 207 -24.17 7.80 -19.12
N SER A 208 -23.01 8.18 -18.58
CA SER A 208 -21.94 8.84 -19.32
C SER A 208 -20.95 7.86 -19.94
N THR A 209 -20.45 8.19 -21.13
CA THR A 209 -19.31 7.52 -21.79
C THR A 209 -17.96 8.20 -21.49
N LYS A 210 -17.97 9.44 -20.98
CA LYS A 210 -16.77 10.28 -20.79
C LYS A 210 -15.67 9.59 -19.97
N TYR A 211 -16.06 8.85 -18.94
CA TYR A 211 -15.14 8.20 -17.99
C TYR A 211 -14.89 6.71 -18.30
N PHE A 212 -15.15 6.25 -19.53
CA PHE A 212 -15.00 4.84 -19.88
C PHE A 212 -13.57 4.33 -19.65
N ASP A 213 -12.56 4.99 -20.23
CA ASP A 213 -11.16 4.54 -20.12
C ASP A 213 -10.69 4.55 -18.66
N GLN A 214 -11.03 5.61 -17.91
CA GLN A 214 -10.69 5.72 -16.49
C GLN A 214 -11.34 4.60 -15.65
N GLN A 215 -12.61 4.25 -15.92
CA GLN A 215 -13.30 3.15 -15.24
C GLN A 215 -12.64 1.80 -15.56
N VAL A 216 -12.24 1.57 -16.82
CA VAL A 216 -11.53 0.37 -17.23
C VAL A 216 -10.16 0.27 -16.55
N GLU A 217 -9.42 1.37 -16.43
CA GLU A 217 -8.14 1.40 -15.72
C GLU A 217 -8.29 1.09 -14.23
N LEU A 218 -9.30 1.66 -13.58
CA LEU A 218 -9.62 1.36 -12.18
C LEU A 218 -10.03 -0.10 -12.00
N ASP A 219 -10.75 -0.66 -12.96
CA ASP A 219 -11.13 -2.07 -12.99
C ASP A 219 -9.92 -3.00 -13.16
N GLN A 220 -9.00 -2.67 -14.06
CA GLN A 220 -7.77 -3.42 -14.24
C GLN A 220 -6.89 -3.33 -12.99
N ALA A 221 -6.75 -2.13 -12.42
CA ALA A 221 -5.99 -1.92 -11.20
C ALA A 221 -6.55 -2.73 -10.02
N ALA A 222 -7.88 -2.79 -9.87
CA ALA A 222 -8.52 -3.60 -8.83
C ALA A 222 -8.30 -5.11 -9.02
N PHE A 223 -8.40 -5.59 -10.27
CA PHE A 223 -8.12 -7.00 -10.60
C PHE A 223 -6.67 -7.41 -10.27
N TYR A 224 -5.70 -6.59 -10.68
CA TYR A 224 -4.29 -6.89 -10.46
C TYR A 224 -3.82 -6.64 -9.03
N LYS A 225 -4.56 -5.89 -8.20
CA LYS A 225 -4.10 -5.54 -6.84
C LYS A 225 -3.89 -6.79 -5.97
N TRP A 226 -4.89 -7.65 -5.89
CA TRP A 226 -4.81 -8.91 -5.15
C TRP A 226 -3.68 -9.81 -5.69
N GLN A 227 -3.57 -9.92 -7.01
CA GLN A 227 -2.51 -10.69 -7.67
C GLN A 227 -1.12 -10.13 -7.33
N SER A 228 -0.98 -8.81 -7.33
CA SER A 228 0.28 -8.15 -6.97
C SER A 228 0.66 -8.36 -5.50
N LEU A 229 -0.30 -8.55 -4.59
CA LEU A 229 -0.03 -8.94 -3.21
C LEU A 229 0.47 -10.38 -3.14
N LEU A 230 -0.18 -11.29 -3.86
CA LEU A 230 0.24 -12.69 -3.94
C LEU A 230 1.63 -12.85 -4.56
N PHE A 231 1.93 -12.13 -5.64
CA PHE A 231 3.26 -12.13 -6.27
C PHE A 231 4.35 -11.48 -5.41
N GLN A 232 4.00 -10.64 -4.43
CA GLN A 232 4.98 -10.13 -3.47
C GLN A 232 5.34 -11.18 -2.42
N ILE A 233 4.37 -12.01 -2.04
CA ILE A 233 4.52 -13.11 -1.08
C ILE A 233 5.29 -14.28 -1.71
N ALA A 234 5.00 -14.61 -2.98
CA ALA A 234 5.67 -15.68 -3.71
C ALA A 234 6.92 -15.15 -4.45
N PRO A 235 8.15 -15.47 -4.00
CA PRO A 235 9.38 -14.92 -4.59
C PRO A 235 9.55 -15.27 -6.07
N GLU A 236 9.10 -16.46 -6.49
CA GLU A 236 9.16 -16.96 -7.86
C GLU A 236 8.33 -16.13 -8.85
N LEU A 237 7.26 -15.49 -8.37
CA LEU A 237 6.31 -14.73 -9.18
C LEU A 237 6.61 -13.22 -9.21
N ARG A 238 7.64 -12.76 -8.48
CA ARG A 238 8.02 -11.33 -8.45
C ARG A 238 8.44 -10.78 -9.81
N SER A 239 8.99 -11.63 -10.67
CA SER A 239 9.39 -11.28 -12.05
C SER A 239 8.20 -10.90 -12.94
N GLN A 240 6.99 -11.33 -12.59
CA GLN A 240 5.76 -11.03 -13.34
C GLN A 240 5.11 -9.69 -12.96
N LEU A 241 5.66 -8.99 -11.96
CA LEU A 241 5.19 -7.65 -11.60
C LEU A 241 5.55 -6.67 -12.71
N VAL A 242 4.54 -6.02 -13.30
CA VAL A 242 4.76 -4.96 -14.30
C VAL A 242 5.64 -3.87 -13.66
N PRO A 243 6.84 -3.59 -14.21
CA PRO A 243 7.72 -2.57 -13.66
C PRO A 243 7.02 -1.22 -13.71
N LYS A 244 6.72 -0.67 -12.53
CA LYS A 244 6.14 0.67 -12.42
C LYS A 244 7.21 1.68 -12.78
N LEU A 245 7.10 2.26 -13.98
CA LEU A 245 7.87 3.43 -14.38
C LEU A 245 7.58 4.57 -13.39
N LYS A 246 8.46 4.77 -12.41
CA LYS A 246 8.32 5.85 -11.44
C LYS A 246 8.74 7.15 -12.12
N LYS A 247 7.82 8.11 -12.22
CA LYS A 247 8.16 9.47 -12.65
C LYS A 247 9.28 10.03 -11.75
N PRO A 248 10.25 10.77 -12.32
CA PRO A 248 11.31 11.39 -11.53
C PRO A 248 10.69 12.30 -10.46
N ARG A 249 11.17 12.18 -9.21
CA ARG A 249 10.70 13.02 -8.11
C ARG A 249 11.04 14.49 -8.37
N LEU A 250 10.31 15.38 -7.72
CA LEU A 250 10.47 16.85 -7.81
C LEU A 250 11.93 17.32 -7.75
N LEU A 251 12.76 16.75 -6.87
CA LEU A 251 14.18 17.10 -6.70
C LEU A 251 15.08 16.75 -7.91
N TRP A 252 14.66 15.84 -8.79
CA TRP A 252 15.50 15.37 -9.91
C TRP A 252 14.84 15.58 -11.28
N LYS A 253 13.81 16.42 -11.38
CA LYS A 253 13.18 16.75 -12.68
C LYS A 253 14.18 17.39 -13.66
N ASN A 254 15.10 18.22 -13.14
CA ASN A 254 16.11 18.94 -13.91
C ASN A 254 17.53 18.65 -13.37
N SER A 255 17.89 17.37 -13.14
CA SER A 255 19.23 17.09 -12.60
C SER A 255 20.31 17.44 -13.62
N LYS A 256 20.98 18.59 -13.44
CA LYS A 256 22.16 19.01 -14.19
C LYS A 256 23.38 18.14 -13.83
N ARG A 257 24.51 18.35 -14.52
CA ARG A 257 25.79 17.71 -14.17
C ARG A 257 26.13 17.99 -12.70
N MET A 258 26.50 16.94 -11.97
CA MET A 258 26.84 17.01 -10.55
C MET A 258 28.34 17.24 -10.36
N PHE A 259 29.15 16.65 -11.24
CA PHE A 259 30.58 16.90 -11.30
C PHE A 259 30.91 17.84 -12.47
N ARG A 260 31.79 18.82 -12.23
CA ARG A 260 32.21 19.78 -13.28
C ARG A 260 33.10 19.12 -14.34
N ARG A 261 33.86 18.09 -13.96
CA ARG A 261 34.76 17.35 -14.86
C ARG A 261 33.99 16.27 -15.63
N SER A 262 34.22 16.19 -16.94
CA SER A 262 33.62 15.20 -17.85
C SER A 262 33.96 13.77 -17.46
N ASP A 263 35.13 13.56 -16.88
CA ASP A 263 35.72 12.24 -16.64
C ASP A 263 35.10 11.49 -15.44
N TYR A 264 34.13 12.13 -14.76
CA TYR A 264 33.41 11.59 -13.61
C TYR A 264 31.96 11.19 -13.95
N PHE A 265 31.66 11.01 -15.23
CA PHE A 265 30.30 10.68 -15.69
C PHE A 265 29.78 9.37 -15.08
N ILE A 266 30.63 8.35 -14.94
CA ILE A 266 30.26 7.05 -14.37
C ILE A 266 29.88 7.21 -12.90
N GLU A 267 30.71 7.91 -12.14
CA GLU A 267 30.49 8.22 -10.73
C GLU A 267 29.23 9.06 -10.54
N GLU A 268 28.97 9.98 -11.47
CA GLU A 268 27.76 10.78 -11.47
C GLU A 268 26.51 9.92 -11.63
N ILE A 269 26.51 8.98 -12.58
CA ILE A 269 25.39 8.07 -12.80
C ILE A 269 25.18 7.20 -11.57
N VAL A 270 26.24 6.61 -11.02
CA VAL A 270 26.15 5.72 -9.86
C VAL A 270 25.62 6.49 -8.66
N CYS A 271 26.17 7.67 -8.37
CA CYS A 271 25.72 8.53 -7.27
C CYS A 271 24.25 8.94 -7.44
N LYS A 272 23.86 9.40 -8.63
CA LYS A 272 22.46 9.73 -8.93
C LYS A 272 21.54 8.53 -8.81
N THR A 273 21.99 7.34 -9.20
CA THR A 273 21.21 6.10 -9.11
C THR A 273 20.99 5.71 -7.65
N MET A 274 22.04 5.78 -6.82
CA MET A 274 21.94 5.55 -5.37
C MET A 274 20.98 6.53 -4.70
N LEU A 275 21.08 7.83 -5.03
CA LEU A 275 20.18 8.86 -4.47
C LEU A 275 18.72 8.71 -4.93
N ARG A 276 18.49 8.27 -6.17
CA ARG A 276 17.15 8.06 -6.72
C ARG A 276 16.50 6.79 -6.17
N GLN A 277 17.28 5.74 -5.92
CA GLN A 277 16.78 4.46 -5.41
C GLN A 277 16.81 4.42 -3.88
N LYS A 278 15.63 4.56 -3.25
CA LYS A 278 15.47 4.53 -1.78
C LYS A 278 16.11 3.31 -1.12
N GLN A 279 16.11 2.16 -1.79
CA GLN A 279 16.68 0.93 -1.24
C GLN A 279 18.18 1.07 -1.00
N TYR A 280 18.95 1.59 -1.97
CA TYR A 280 20.39 1.79 -1.82
C TYR A 280 20.71 2.88 -0.80
N LEU A 281 20.02 4.03 -0.89
CA LEU A 281 20.24 5.15 0.03
C LEU A 281 19.94 4.76 1.49
N PHE A 282 18.76 4.19 1.76
CA PHE A 282 18.40 3.81 3.12
C PHE A 282 19.17 2.57 3.60
N GLY A 283 19.53 1.64 2.72
CA GLY A 283 20.40 0.52 3.06
C GLY A 283 21.75 1.03 3.59
N TYR A 284 22.40 1.90 2.82
CA TYR A 284 23.66 2.53 3.20
C TYR A 284 23.54 3.33 4.50
N LEU A 285 22.53 4.21 4.62
CA LEU A 285 22.32 5.02 5.82
C LEU A 285 22.03 4.18 7.06
N ARG A 286 21.33 3.04 6.93
CA ARG A 286 21.06 2.12 8.05
C ARG A 286 22.35 1.52 8.61
N PHE A 287 23.25 1.02 7.75
CA PHE A 287 24.54 0.49 8.19
C PHE A 287 25.40 1.58 8.83
N LEU A 288 25.44 2.78 8.23
CA LEU A 288 26.15 3.92 8.80
C LEU A 288 25.59 4.30 10.18
N SER A 289 24.28 4.48 10.31
CA SER A 289 23.64 4.85 11.58
C SER A 289 23.79 3.77 12.65
N MET A 290 23.71 2.49 12.26
CA MET A 290 23.88 1.37 13.19
C MET A 290 25.33 1.29 13.67
N GLY A 291 26.30 1.51 12.78
CA GLY A 291 27.71 1.58 13.15
C GLY A 291 28.03 2.72 14.11
N ILE A 292 27.49 3.92 13.85
CA ILE A 292 27.63 5.10 14.72
C ILE A 292 26.97 4.84 16.08
N GLY A 293 25.74 4.33 16.09
CA GLY A 293 25.03 4.01 17.34
C GLY A 293 25.77 3.00 18.20
N LEU A 294 26.32 1.95 17.58
CA LEU A 294 27.12 0.93 18.28
C LEU A 294 28.43 1.50 18.84
N THR A 295 29.12 2.41 18.12
CA THR A 295 30.37 3.01 18.61
C THR A 295 30.18 3.91 19.83
N ILE A 296 28.98 4.48 20.03
CA ILE A 296 28.66 5.30 21.20
C ILE A 296 28.42 4.42 22.44
N ILE A 297 27.73 3.29 22.29
CA ILE A 297 27.31 2.44 23.42
C ILE A 297 28.48 1.59 23.96
N VAL A 298 29.42 1.23 23.09
CA VAL A 298 30.39 0.17 23.38
C VAL A 298 31.65 0.68 24.11
N PRO A 299 32.26 -0.12 25.00
CA PRO A 299 33.50 0.23 25.72
C PRO A 299 34.66 0.61 24.80
N SER A 300 35.58 1.45 25.29
CA SER A 300 36.64 2.12 24.51
C SER A 300 37.48 1.16 23.64
N TRP A 301 37.86 -0.01 24.15
CA TRP A 301 38.65 -1.00 23.40
C TRP A 301 37.87 -1.61 22.22
N ALA A 302 36.56 -1.82 22.39
CA ALA A 302 35.71 -2.43 21.37
C ALA A 302 35.24 -1.44 20.29
N LYS A 303 35.44 -0.13 20.49
CA LYS A 303 35.17 0.91 19.48
C LYS A 303 36.02 0.73 18.22
N ILE A 304 37.28 0.34 18.37
CA ILE A 304 38.20 0.08 17.25
C ILE A 304 37.71 -1.12 16.43
N ILE A 305 37.29 -2.20 17.10
CA ILE A 305 36.75 -3.40 16.46
C ILE A 305 35.50 -3.06 15.63
N ILE A 306 34.60 -2.26 16.19
CA ILE A 306 33.37 -1.84 15.50
C ILE A 306 33.69 -0.96 14.28
N LEU A 307 34.69 -0.08 14.36
CA LEU A 307 35.11 0.71 13.20
C LEU A 307 35.63 -0.17 12.07
N VAL A 308 36.41 -1.21 12.38
CA VAL A 308 36.87 -2.19 11.38
C VAL A 308 35.67 -2.92 10.75
N ILE A 309 34.73 -3.39 11.56
CA ILE A 309 33.51 -4.05 11.07
C ILE A 309 32.68 -3.09 10.20
N LEU A 310 32.52 -1.84 10.61
CA LEU A 310 31.79 -0.81 9.87
C LEU A 310 32.44 -0.54 8.50
N TYR A 311 33.78 -0.46 8.47
CA TYR A 311 34.53 -0.30 7.22
C TYR A 311 34.27 -1.45 6.25
N PHE A 312 34.38 -2.70 6.71
CA PHE A 312 34.17 -3.87 5.86
C PHE A 312 32.71 -3.98 5.38
N THR A 313 31.74 -3.76 6.26
CA THR A 313 30.32 -3.83 5.92
C THR A 313 29.92 -2.76 4.91
N LEU A 314 30.34 -1.50 5.10
CA LEU A 314 30.11 -0.42 4.14
C LEU A 314 30.80 -0.69 2.80
N ARG A 315 32.03 -1.20 2.81
CA ARG A 315 32.76 -1.56 1.58
C ARG A 315 32.04 -2.66 0.81
N SER A 316 31.66 -3.75 1.48
CA SER A 316 30.95 -4.87 0.86
C SER A 316 29.60 -4.43 0.29
N MET A 317 28.85 -3.61 1.02
CA MET A 317 27.56 -3.08 0.56
C MET A 317 27.74 -2.18 -0.66
N MET A 318 28.69 -1.25 -0.61
CA MET A 318 28.97 -0.36 -1.74
C MET A 318 29.41 -1.13 -2.98
N GLN A 319 30.27 -2.13 -2.82
CA GLN A 319 30.72 -2.96 -3.92
C GLN A 319 29.56 -3.76 -4.56
N SER A 320 28.68 -4.33 -3.74
CA SER A 320 27.48 -5.02 -4.22
C SER A 320 26.54 -4.09 -4.98
N VAL A 321 26.32 -2.85 -4.49
CA VAL A 321 25.47 -1.86 -5.17
C VAL A 321 26.10 -1.42 -6.49
N ILE A 322 27.39 -1.14 -6.52
CA ILE A 322 28.10 -0.74 -7.75
C ILE A 322 28.03 -1.85 -8.79
N GLN A 323 28.29 -3.10 -8.39
CA GLN A 323 28.21 -4.25 -9.28
C GLN A 323 26.80 -4.43 -9.85
N GLN A 324 25.76 -4.37 -9.01
CA GLN A 324 24.37 -4.46 -9.45
C GLN A 324 23.99 -3.35 -10.45
N ILE A 325 24.55 -2.15 -10.27
CA ILE A 325 24.34 -1.04 -11.22
C ILE A 325 25.04 -1.33 -12.54
N PHE A 326 26.28 -1.83 -12.51
CA PHE A 326 27.08 -2.15 -13.70
C PHE A 326 26.56 -3.34 -14.50
N GLU A 327 25.91 -4.32 -13.86
CA GLU A 327 25.26 -5.45 -14.53
C GLU A 327 24.02 -5.05 -15.35
N HIS A 328 23.50 -3.83 -15.17
CA HIS A 328 22.35 -3.37 -15.92
C HIS A 328 22.68 -3.16 -17.41
N LYS A 329 21.80 -3.61 -18.32
CA LYS A 329 21.91 -3.49 -19.78
C LYS A 329 22.13 -2.08 -20.33
N ILE A 330 22.10 -1.05 -19.49
CA ILE A 330 22.32 0.33 -19.93
C ILE A 330 23.80 0.58 -20.22
N TRP A 331 24.71 -0.13 -19.56
CA TRP A 331 26.16 0.07 -19.71
C TRP A 331 26.71 -0.48 -21.02
N SER A 332 26.03 -1.45 -21.64
CA SER A 332 26.39 -1.90 -22.99
C SER A 332 26.15 -0.83 -24.06
N ILE A 333 25.28 0.16 -23.79
CA ILE A 333 25.00 1.27 -24.69
C ILE A 333 26.12 2.33 -24.63
N PHE A 334 26.74 2.51 -23.46
CA PHE A 334 27.75 3.54 -23.22
C PHE A 334 29.17 3.15 -23.64
N GLN A 335 29.40 1.92 -24.11
CA GLN A 335 30.71 1.41 -24.57
C GLN A 335 31.86 1.74 -23.60
N VAL A 336 31.61 1.61 -22.30
CA VAL A 336 32.58 1.99 -21.26
C VAL A 336 33.68 0.93 -21.15
N THR A 337 34.94 1.36 -21.12
CA THR A 337 36.08 0.46 -20.92
C THR A 337 36.13 -0.05 -19.47
N ASN A 338 36.51 -1.31 -19.28
CA ASN A 338 36.66 -1.93 -17.94
C ASN A 338 37.62 -1.13 -17.02
N GLU A 339 38.65 -0.50 -17.58
CA GLU A 339 39.58 0.37 -16.84
C GLU A 339 38.88 1.60 -16.24
N GLN A 340 37.99 2.24 -17.01
CA GLN A 340 37.22 3.40 -16.54
C GLN A 340 36.24 2.99 -15.42
N MET A 341 35.63 1.80 -15.53
CA MET A 341 34.74 1.26 -14.50
C MET A 341 35.49 0.95 -13.19
N ASN A 342 36.67 0.35 -13.29
CA ASN A 342 37.53 0.07 -12.12
C ASN A 342 38.03 1.36 -11.47
N ALA A 343 38.43 2.35 -12.27
CA ALA A 343 38.83 3.66 -11.79
C ALA A 343 37.68 4.36 -11.07
N ALA A 344 36.46 4.33 -11.61
CA ALA A 344 35.26 4.89 -10.99
C ALA A 344 34.89 4.15 -9.68
N ASN A 345 34.98 2.82 -9.66
CA ASN A 345 34.71 2.00 -8.47
C ASN A 345 35.64 2.39 -7.31
N SER A 346 36.95 2.49 -7.57
CA SER A 346 37.91 2.89 -6.54
C SER A 346 37.65 4.28 -5.98
N ARG A 347 37.25 5.24 -6.84
CA ARG A 347 36.89 6.62 -6.45
C ARG A 347 35.61 6.65 -5.62
N LEU A 348 34.59 5.89 -6.01
CA LEU A 348 33.33 5.79 -5.27
C LEU A 348 33.52 5.15 -3.89
N LEU A 349 34.33 4.10 -3.78
CA LEU A 349 34.66 3.49 -2.48
C LEU A 349 35.40 4.48 -1.58
N LYS A 350 36.35 5.26 -2.11
CA LYS A 350 37.00 6.33 -1.34
C LYS A 350 35.99 7.36 -0.82
N GLY A 351 35.06 7.79 -1.68
CA GLY A 351 34.06 8.79 -1.31
C GLY A 351 32.99 8.29 -0.33
N PHE A 352 32.43 7.10 -0.55
CA PHE A 352 31.30 6.56 0.21
C PHE A 352 31.71 5.64 1.35
N VAL A 353 32.96 5.19 1.46
CA VAL A 353 33.40 4.34 2.57
C VAL A 353 34.44 5.07 3.40
N ASN A 354 35.55 5.49 2.79
CA ASN A 354 36.68 6.03 3.54
C ASN A 354 36.33 7.36 4.21
N LEU A 355 35.68 8.30 3.51
CA LEU A 355 35.30 9.60 4.09
C LEU A 355 34.38 9.45 5.32
N PRO A 356 33.22 8.75 5.24
CA PRO A 356 32.36 8.60 6.41
C PRO A 356 33.01 7.84 7.56
N VAL A 357 33.79 6.79 7.30
CA VAL A 357 34.52 6.07 8.37
C VAL A 357 35.55 6.99 9.04
N LEU A 358 36.24 7.82 8.27
CA LEU A 358 37.18 8.82 8.80
C LEU A 358 36.44 9.85 9.66
N CYS A 359 35.29 10.36 9.22
CA CYS A 359 34.48 11.27 10.02
C CYS A 359 34.07 10.64 11.36
N VAL A 360 33.62 9.37 11.35
CA VAL A 360 33.28 8.66 12.59
C VAL A 360 34.50 8.49 13.48
N PHE A 361 35.66 8.14 12.91
CA PHE A 361 36.92 8.03 13.65
C PHE A 361 37.32 9.36 14.31
N VAL A 362 37.24 10.48 13.58
CA VAL A 362 37.55 11.82 14.13
C VAL A 362 36.61 12.18 15.27
N ILE A 363 35.30 11.94 15.11
CA ILE A 363 34.31 12.15 16.19
C ILE A 363 34.67 11.32 17.42
N LEU A 364 35.12 10.08 17.20
CA LEU A 364 35.50 9.16 18.26
C LEU A 364 36.73 9.66 19.03
N VAL A 365 37.76 10.13 18.31
CA VAL A 365 38.98 10.72 18.89
C VAL A 365 38.64 11.96 19.72
N ILE A 366 37.80 12.85 19.19
CA ILE A 366 37.35 14.06 19.89
C ILE A 366 36.61 13.66 21.19
N PHE A 367 35.72 12.68 21.13
CA PHE A 367 34.96 12.22 22.29
C PHE A 367 35.85 11.58 23.37
N THR A 368 36.92 10.88 22.97
CA THR A 368 37.91 10.31 23.91
C THR A 368 38.89 11.34 24.47
N LEU A 369 38.99 12.53 23.89
CA LEU A 369 39.83 13.61 24.41
C LEU A 369 39.07 14.53 25.38
N ILE A 370 37.74 14.57 25.28
CA ILE A 370 36.86 15.40 26.11
C ILE A 370 36.48 14.70 27.42
N ASN A 371 36.36 13.37 27.41
CA ASN A 371 36.18 12.53 28.60
C ASN A 371 37.52 11.97 29.05
#